data_AF-A0A0R3N139-F1
#
_entry.id   AF-A0A0R3N139-F1
#
_cell.length_a   1.000
_cell.length_b   1.000
_cell.length_c   1.000
_cell.angle_alpha   90.00
_cell.angle_beta   90.00
_cell.angle_gamma   90.00
#
_symmetry.space_group_name_H-M   'P 1'
#
loop_
_entity.id
_entity.type
_entity.pdbx_description
1 polymer ?
#
loop_
_entity_poly.entity_id
_entity_poly.type
_entity_poly.pdbx_seq_one_letter_code
_entity_poly.pdbx_strand_id
1 'polypeptide(L)'
;MRDVQGPTQAVLLKAWQNEVARIAYEQRSFASDFPAPPRLLAPEDCDALGFEFHDEHSAWNFLDGAANSMVRVDFSPNLRRAAVTIQGAGWCGALLWVDGDPVPVPRMEDGEPLCEPYPAWLDDRFVCAQVGGLWDHPLLDPSKIDLLGDIRGVLVWDAVKQMLYVERPEPSQAWTSPVVDAQDGMLRIYANGEAFRLGRHDRVLLIPVERDGC
;
A
#
# COMPACT_ATOMS: atom_id res chain seq x y z
N MET A 1 -12.53 -28.58 0.09
CA MET A 1 -11.25 -29.13 -0.38
C MET A 1 -10.26 -27.98 -0.34
N ARG A 2 -9.36 -27.93 0.65
CA ARG A 2 -8.27 -26.96 0.70
C ARG A 2 -7.14 -27.54 -0.13
N ASP A 3 -6.80 -26.88 -1.23
CA ASP A 3 -5.65 -27.28 -2.05
C ASP A 3 -4.36 -26.98 -1.26
N VAL A 4 -3.49 -27.98 -1.19
CA VAL A 4 -2.20 -27.93 -0.49
C VAL A 4 -1.21 -27.18 -1.39
N GLN A 5 -1.39 -25.86 -1.53
CA GLN A 5 -0.44 -24.98 -2.25
C GLN A 5 0.69 -24.43 -1.36
N GLY A 6 0.58 -24.61 -0.04
CA GLY A 6 1.45 -23.98 0.97
C GLY A 6 2.98 -24.21 0.87
N PRO A 7 3.54 -25.28 0.27
CA PRO A 7 4.99 -25.39 0.20
C PRO A 7 5.61 -24.65 -0.99
N THR A 8 4.89 -24.45 -2.11
CA THR A 8 5.49 -23.85 -3.31
C THR A 8 5.53 -22.34 -3.22
N GLN A 9 4.43 -21.70 -2.79
CA GLN A 9 4.36 -20.24 -2.71
C GLN A 9 5.26 -19.69 -1.60
N ALA A 10 5.33 -20.34 -0.43
CA ALA A 10 6.33 -20.02 0.60
C ALA A 10 7.78 -20.05 0.06
N VAL A 11 8.15 -21.05 -0.76
CA VAL A 11 9.51 -21.10 -1.35
C VAL A 11 9.75 -19.95 -2.32
N LEU A 12 8.76 -19.62 -3.15
CA LEU A 12 8.85 -18.48 -4.08
C LEU A 12 8.94 -17.14 -3.32
N LEU A 13 8.14 -16.97 -2.28
CA LEU A 13 8.15 -15.79 -1.42
C LEU A 13 9.52 -15.63 -0.75
N LYS A 14 10.13 -16.72 -0.27
CA LYS A 14 11.47 -16.67 0.32
C LYS A 14 12.54 -16.30 -0.69
N ALA A 15 12.48 -16.89 -1.90
CA ALA A 15 13.43 -16.58 -2.96
C ALA A 15 13.31 -15.09 -3.38
N TRP A 16 12.09 -14.60 -3.54
CA TRP A 16 11.82 -13.20 -3.85
C TRP A 16 12.31 -12.26 -2.75
N GLN A 17 12.03 -12.54 -1.47
CA GLN A 17 12.53 -11.73 -0.35
C GLN A 17 14.05 -11.62 -0.33
N ASN A 18 14.75 -12.74 -0.54
CA ASN A 18 16.22 -12.75 -0.57
C ASN A 18 16.75 -11.89 -1.73
N GLU A 19 16.09 -11.92 -2.89
CA GLU A 19 16.47 -11.10 -4.04
C GLU A 19 16.20 -9.60 -3.81
N VAL A 20 15.04 -9.27 -3.24
CA VAL A 20 14.70 -7.90 -2.84
C VAL A 20 15.70 -7.35 -1.83
N ALA A 21 16.05 -8.14 -0.81
CA ALA A 21 17.04 -7.76 0.19
C ALA A 21 18.41 -7.52 -0.47
N ARG A 22 18.84 -8.43 -1.36
CA ARG A 22 20.09 -8.28 -2.12
C ARG A 22 20.12 -6.98 -2.92
N ILE A 23 19.06 -6.66 -3.67
CA ILE A 23 18.93 -5.42 -4.44
C ILE A 23 18.97 -4.20 -3.51
N ALA A 24 18.19 -4.21 -2.42
CA ALA A 24 18.14 -3.11 -1.46
C ALA A 24 19.49 -2.83 -0.79
N TYR A 25 20.31 -3.86 -0.55
CA TYR A 25 21.66 -3.70 -0.01
C TYR A 25 22.67 -3.18 -1.04
N GLU A 26 22.60 -3.67 -2.28
CA GLU A 26 23.54 -3.29 -3.35
C GLU A 26 23.26 -1.90 -3.92
N GLN A 27 22.01 -1.47 -3.90
CA GLN A 27 21.55 -0.26 -4.56
C GLN A 27 21.11 0.81 -3.56
N ARG A 28 21.70 2.00 -3.69
CA ARG A 28 21.26 3.22 -2.97
C ARG A 28 20.30 4.10 -3.80
N SER A 29 19.82 3.62 -4.95
CA SER A 29 18.97 4.40 -5.86
C SER A 29 17.75 3.58 -6.25
N PHE A 30 16.60 4.26 -6.28
CA PHE A 30 15.29 3.73 -6.61
C PHE A 30 15.02 3.56 -8.11
N ALA A 31 16.03 3.84 -8.95
CA ALA A 31 15.93 3.80 -10.40
C ALA A 31 15.85 2.37 -10.98
N SER A 32 16.05 1.34 -10.16
CA SER A 32 15.93 -0.06 -10.59
C SER A 32 14.57 -0.64 -10.17
N ASP A 33 13.94 -1.34 -11.11
CA ASP A 33 12.69 -2.02 -10.85
C ASP A 33 12.92 -3.23 -9.93
N PHE A 34 12.37 -3.17 -8.71
CA PHE A 34 12.29 -4.32 -7.82
C PHE A 34 11.43 -5.41 -8.46
N PRO A 35 11.81 -6.71 -8.34
CA PRO A 35 11.02 -7.79 -8.91
C PRO A 35 9.64 -7.85 -8.23
N ALA A 36 8.62 -8.20 -9.01
CA ALA A 36 7.28 -8.42 -8.48
C ALA A 36 7.27 -9.59 -7.49
N PRO A 37 6.46 -9.52 -6.41
CA PRO A 37 6.25 -10.63 -5.51
C PRO A 37 5.51 -11.78 -6.22
N PRO A 38 5.57 -13.00 -5.66
CA PRO A 38 4.74 -14.11 -6.15
C PRO A 38 3.25 -13.73 -6.13
N ARG A 39 2.51 -14.24 -7.10
CA ARG A 39 1.05 -14.10 -7.15
C ARG A 39 0.38 -15.17 -6.29
N LEU A 40 -0.87 -14.90 -5.90
CA LEU A 40 -1.71 -15.83 -5.13
C LEU A 40 -1.09 -16.21 -3.78
N LEU A 41 -0.48 -15.24 -3.10
CA LEU A 41 -0.03 -15.42 -1.73
C LEU A 41 -1.22 -15.66 -0.80
N ALA A 42 -1.05 -16.58 0.14
CA ALA A 42 -1.97 -16.83 1.23
C ALA A 42 -1.29 -16.58 2.59
N PRO A 43 -2.05 -16.37 3.68
CA PRO A 43 -1.49 -16.23 5.02
C PRO A 43 -0.56 -17.39 5.41
N GLU A 44 -0.88 -18.61 5.01
CA GLU A 44 -0.07 -19.79 5.31
C GLU A 44 1.33 -19.72 4.69
N ASP A 45 1.51 -19.01 3.57
CA ASP A 45 2.82 -18.81 2.96
C ASP A 45 3.70 -17.87 3.79
N CYS A 46 3.08 -16.86 4.40
CA CYS A 46 3.76 -15.91 5.29
C CYS A 46 4.11 -16.58 6.62
N ASP A 47 3.19 -17.36 7.20
CA ASP A 47 3.42 -18.15 8.42
C ASP A 47 4.55 -19.16 8.24
N ALA A 48 4.57 -19.89 7.12
CA ALA A 48 5.63 -20.84 6.80
C ALA A 48 7.04 -20.21 6.73
N LEU A 49 7.13 -18.91 6.48
CA LEU A 49 8.38 -18.15 6.46
C LEU A 49 8.64 -17.37 7.76
N GLY A 50 7.77 -17.51 8.76
CA GLY A 50 7.90 -16.84 10.06
C GLY A 50 7.67 -15.34 9.99
N PHE A 51 6.76 -14.88 9.13
CA PHE A 51 6.26 -13.51 9.23
C PHE A 51 5.53 -13.31 10.56
N GLU A 52 5.66 -12.12 11.13
CA GLU A 52 4.86 -11.71 12.28
C GLU A 52 3.51 -11.19 11.80
N PHE A 53 2.43 -11.65 12.43
CA PHE A 53 1.08 -11.21 12.12
C PHE A 53 0.64 -10.11 13.09
N HIS A 54 0.16 -9.00 12.55
CA HIS A 54 -0.52 -7.97 13.34
C HIS A 54 -1.95 -8.41 13.68
N ASP A 55 -2.64 -8.97 12.68
CA ASP A 55 -3.97 -9.57 12.75
C ASP A 55 -4.09 -10.67 11.68
N GLU A 56 -5.29 -11.19 11.45
CA GLU A 56 -5.54 -12.28 10.47
C GLU A 56 -5.39 -11.86 9.00
N HIS A 57 -5.25 -10.56 8.73
CA HIS A 57 -5.15 -9.98 7.39
C HIS A 57 -3.79 -9.32 7.12
N SER A 58 -2.89 -9.22 8.10
CA SER A 58 -1.65 -8.49 7.91
C SER A 58 -0.45 -9.18 8.52
N ALA A 59 0.53 -9.45 7.67
CA ALA A 59 1.79 -10.09 8.02
C ALA A 59 2.98 -9.22 7.59
N TRP A 60 4.06 -9.21 8.36
CA TRP A 60 5.27 -8.47 8.01
C TRP A 60 6.54 -9.23 8.42
N ASN A 61 7.65 -8.86 7.77
CA ASN A 61 8.97 -9.43 8.06
C ASN A 61 10.07 -8.41 7.72
N PHE A 62 11.23 -8.52 8.35
CA PHE A 62 12.38 -7.68 8.00
C PHE A 62 13.18 -8.28 6.85
N LEU A 63 13.60 -7.43 5.91
CA LEU A 63 14.45 -7.82 4.78
C LEU A 63 15.92 -7.96 5.19
N ASP A 64 16.37 -7.15 6.16
CA ASP A 64 17.79 -6.99 6.49
C ASP A 64 18.18 -7.50 7.89
N GLY A 65 17.26 -8.12 8.64
CA GLY A 65 17.49 -8.58 10.03
C GLY A 65 17.86 -7.47 11.02
N ALA A 66 18.06 -6.24 10.55
CA ALA A 66 18.46 -5.06 11.31
C ALA A 66 17.28 -4.10 11.55
N ALA A 67 16.06 -4.55 11.25
CA ALA A 67 14.80 -3.82 11.43
C ALA A 67 14.68 -2.50 10.66
N ASN A 68 15.51 -2.27 9.63
CA ASN A 68 15.49 -1.00 8.89
C ASN A 68 14.78 -1.13 7.54
N SER A 69 14.67 -2.34 7.01
CA SER A 69 13.96 -2.64 5.77
C SER A 69 12.91 -3.70 6.04
N MET A 70 11.69 -3.49 5.57
CA MET A 70 10.53 -4.31 5.88
C MET A 70 9.78 -4.70 4.60
N VAL A 71 9.28 -5.92 4.60
CA VAL A 71 8.20 -6.35 3.72
C VAL A 71 6.93 -6.52 4.53
N ARG A 72 5.81 -6.10 3.97
CA ARG A 72 4.48 -6.33 4.53
C ARG A 72 3.56 -6.90 3.47
N VAL A 73 2.66 -7.78 3.89
CA VAL A 73 1.62 -8.40 3.08
C VAL A 73 0.30 -8.17 3.78
N ASP A 74 -0.59 -7.41 3.15
CA ASP A 74 -1.96 -7.16 3.60
C ASP A 74 -2.93 -7.91 2.68
N PHE A 75 -3.76 -8.76 3.26
CA PHE A 75 -4.73 -9.61 2.57
C PHE A 75 -6.11 -8.95 2.54
N SER A 76 -6.86 -9.15 1.45
CA SER A 76 -8.25 -8.72 1.37
C SER A 76 -9.12 -9.45 2.42
N PRO A 77 -10.31 -8.92 2.78
CA PRO A 77 -11.19 -9.54 3.77
C PRO A 77 -11.51 -11.02 3.50
N ASN A 78 -11.66 -11.42 2.22
CA ASN A 78 -11.88 -12.82 1.86
C ASN A 78 -10.61 -13.64 1.63
N LEU A 79 -9.42 -13.06 1.87
CA LEU A 79 -8.10 -13.65 1.71
C LEU A 79 -7.74 -14.11 0.29
N ARG A 80 -8.42 -13.60 -0.74
CA ARG A 80 -8.15 -13.97 -2.14
C ARG A 80 -7.16 -13.06 -2.84
N ARG A 81 -6.87 -11.92 -2.26
CA ARG A 81 -5.94 -10.93 -2.82
C ARG A 81 -4.91 -10.53 -1.79
N ALA A 82 -3.74 -10.14 -2.29
CA ALA A 82 -2.63 -9.69 -1.47
C ALA A 82 -2.08 -8.37 -2.00
N ALA A 83 -1.96 -7.39 -1.12
CA ALA A 83 -1.19 -6.17 -1.31
C ALA A 83 0.16 -6.38 -0.63
N VAL A 84 1.26 -6.15 -1.34
CA VAL A 84 2.62 -6.32 -0.81
C VAL A 84 3.34 -4.99 -0.86
N THR A 85 3.88 -4.54 0.28
CA THR A 85 4.76 -3.37 0.33
C THR A 85 6.17 -3.74 0.68
N ILE A 86 7.11 -2.99 0.09
CA ILE A 86 8.52 -3.01 0.46
C ILE A 86 8.93 -1.60 0.87
N GLN A 87 9.49 -1.49 2.07
CA GLN A 87 10.13 -0.30 2.57
C GLN A 87 11.59 -0.62 2.88
N GLY A 88 12.51 0.21 2.41
CA GLY A 88 13.93 0.09 2.70
C GLY A 88 14.40 1.09 3.74
N ALA A 89 15.60 0.84 4.26
CA ALA A 89 16.26 1.70 5.23
C ALA A 89 16.44 3.12 4.70
N GLY A 90 15.86 4.10 5.40
CA GLY A 90 15.97 5.52 5.05
C GLY A 90 15.11 5.96 3.87
N TRP A 91 14.21 5.08 3.38
CA TRP A 91 13.27 5.45 2.33
C TRP A 91 12.16 6.35 2.88
N CYS A 92 11.71 7.34 2.11
CA CYS A 92 10.58 8.20 2.45
C CYS A 92 9.29 7.39 2.53
N GLY A 93 9.08 6.49 1.56
CA GLY A 93 7.88 5.65 1.48
C GLY A 93 8.19 4.21 1.06
N ALA A 94 7.18 3.56 0.50
CA ALA A 94 7.19 2.17 0.10
C ALA A 94 6.75 1.96 -1.35
N LEU A 95 7.29 0.91 -1.96
CA LEU A 95 6.76 0.34 -3.19
C LEU A 95 5.53 -0.52 -2.85
N LEU A 96 4.59 -0.64 -3.78
CA LEU A 96 3.35 -1.39 -3.61
C LEU A 96 3.07 -2.27 -4.83
N TRP A 97 2.69 -3.51 -4.56
CA TRP A 97 2.14 -4.45 -5.54
C TRP A 97 0.79 -4.96 -5.06
N VAL A 98 -0.10 -5.28 -5.99
CA VAL A 98 -1.37 -5.96 -5.70
C VAL A 98 -1.50 -7.17 -6.62
N ASP A 99 -1.65 -8.35 -6.05
CA ASP A 99 -1.70 -9.63 -6.77
C ASP A 99 -0.50 -9.84 -7.72
N GLY A 100 0.67 -9.33 -7.30
CA GLY A 100 1.93 -9.35 -8.06
C GLY A 100 2.04 -8.30 -9.15
N ASP A 101 1.04 -7.45 -9.37
CA ASP A 101 1.10 -6.34 -10.31
C ASP A 101 1.59 -5.06 -9.61
N PRO A 102 2.56 -4.33 -10.19
CA PRO A 102 3.07 -3.10 -9.58
C PRO A 102 1.99 -2.01 -9.60
N VAL A 103 1.76 -1.39 -8.45
CA VAL A 103 0.92 -0.19 -8.37
C VAL A 103 1.81 1.03 -8.67
N PRO A 104 1.40 1.92 -9.59
CA PRO A 104 2.20 3.10 -9.96
C PRO A 104 2.11 4.18 -8.87
N VAL A 105 2.78 3.95 -7.75
CA VAL A 105 2.87 4.88 -6.63
C VAL A 105 3.58 6.18 -7.04
N PRO A 106 3.18 7.35 -6.49
CA PRO A 106 3.92 8.59 -6.69
C PRO A 106 5.38 8.47 -6.23
N ARG A 107 6.29 9.17 -6.92
CA ARG A 107 7.73 9.15 -6.66
C ARG A 107 8.33 10.56 -6.68
N MET A 108 9.45 10.74 -5.99
CA MET A 108 10.33 11.90 -6.13
C MET A 108 11.12 11.86 -7.45
N GLU A 109 11.82 12.94 -7.78
CA GLU A 109 12.64 13.05 -9.01
C GLU A 109 13.75 11.99 -9.06
N ASP A 110 14.31 11.61 -7.92
CA ASP A 110 15.32 10.55 -7.78
C ASP A 110 14.73 9.12 -7.78
N GLY A 111 13.41 9.01 -7.91
CA GLY A 111 12.66 7.76 -7.98
C GLY A 111 12.16 7.23 -6.64
N GLU A 112 12.45 7.88 -5.52
CA GLU A 112 12.04 7.43 -4.19
C GLU A 112 10.51 7.41 -4.04
N PRO A 113 9.91 6.30 -3.55
CA PRO A 113 8.47 6.21 -3.42
C PRO A 113 7.91 7.14 -2.34
N LEU A 114 6.71 7.67 -2.60
CA LEU A 114 5.98 8.58 -1.72
C LEU A 114 4.69 7.96 -1.19
N CYS A 115 4.62 6.64 -1.10
CA CYS A 115 3.47 5.89 -0.56
C CYS A 115 3.76 5.41 0.86
N GLU A 116 2.78 5.46 1.74
CA GLU A 116 2.88 4.88 3.08
C GLU A 116 3.00 3.34 3.01
N PRO A 117 3.81 2.69 3.88
CA PRO A 117 4.02 1.25 3.84
C PRO A 117 2.84 0.40 4.36
N TYR A 118 1.74 1.04 4.80
CA TYR A 118 0.59 0.39 5.42
C TYR A 118 -0.67 0.55 4.56
N PRO A 119 -0.78 -0.16 3.42
CA PRO A 119 -2.01 -0.14 2.65
C PRO A 119 -3.12 -0.84 3.43
N ALA A 120 -4.36 -0.48 3.14
CA ALA A 120 -5.55 -1.10 3.70
C ALA A 120 -6.50 -1.53 2.57
N TRP A 121 -6.98 -2.76 2.64
CA TRP A 121 -8.11 -3.19 1.82
C TRP A 121 -9.38 -2.53 2.34
N LEU A 122 -10.09 -1.82 1.46
CA LEU A 122 -11.40 -1.22 1.77
C LEU A 122 -12.51 -2.27 1.68
N ASP A 123 -12.34 -3.21 0.75
CA ASP A 123 -13.16 -4.39 0.51
C ASP A 123 -12.30 -5.43 -0.26
N ASP A 124 -12.92 -6.38 -0.96
CA ASP A 124 -12.20 -7.38 -1.77
C ASP A 124 -11.73 -6.88 -3.15
N ARG A 125 -11.90 -5.59 -3.45
CA ARG A 125 -11.59 -4.96 -4.74
C ARG A 125 -10.62 -3.80 -4.61
N PHE A 126 -10.76 -2.95 -3.59
CA PHE A 126 -9.99 -1.72 -3.48
C PHE A 126 -8.92 -1.80 -2.40
N VAL A 127 -7.69 -1.46 -2.78
CA VAL A 127 -6.58 -1.19 -1.86
C VAL A 127 -6.38 0.31 -1.78
N CYS A 128 -6.27 0.85 -0.56
CA CYS A 128 -5.99 2.26 -0.32
C CYS A 128 -4.66 2.41 0.41
N ALA A 129 -3.90 3.44 0.07
CA ALA A 129 -2.73 3.87 0.82
C ALA A 129 -2.67 5.41 0.86
N GLN A 130 -2.09 5.96 1.91
CA GLN A 130 -1.80 7.40 1.94
C GLN A 130 -0.55 7.68 1.11
N VAL A 131 -0.52 8.87 0.49
CA VAL A 131 0.64 9.32 -0.29
C VAL A 131 1.10 10.69 0.20
N GLY A 132 2.41 10.85 0.31
CA GLY A 132 3.07 12.10 0.68
C GLY A 132 3.53 12.90 -0.54
N GLY A 133 4.55 13.73 -0.32
CA GLY A 133 5.22 14.54 -1.33
C GLY A 133 4.61 15.92 -1.54
N LEU A 134 3.77 16.39 -0.62
CA LEU A 134 3.04 17.65 -0.73
C LEU A 134 3.79 18.81 -0.05
N TRP A 135 5.10 18.97 -0.33
CA TRP A 135 5.98 19.92 0.38
C TRP A 135 5.65 21.37 0.11
N ASP A 136 5.04 21.65 -1.03
CA ASP A 136 4.61 22.99 -1.40
C ASP A 136 3.20 23.33 -0.87
N HIS A 137 2.57 22.43 -0.10
CA HIS A 137 1.23 22.67 0.43
C HIS A 137 1.26 23.80 1.48
N PRO A 138 0.42 24.83 1.37
CA PRO A 138 0.51 26.01 2.25
C PRO A 138 0.14 25.74 3.71
N LEU A 139 -0.54 24.62 3.98
CA LEU A 139 -0.88 24.16 5.33
C LEU A 139 0.10 23.11 5.89
N LEU A 140 1.19 22.82 5.19
CA LEU A 140 2.24 21.91 5.69
C LEU A 140 2.88 22.51 6.94
N ASP A 141 3.04 21.69 7.98
CA ASP A 141 3.78 22.05 9.18
C ASP A 141 5.22 21.53 9.09
N PRO A 142 6.22 22.38 8.81
CA PRO A 142 7.61 21.95 8.66
C PRO A 142 8.25 21.50 9.99
N SER A 143 7.58 21.70 11.14
CA SER A 143 8.09 21.23 12.42
C SER A 143 7.85 19.73 12.66
N LYS A 144 6.96 19.11 11.88
CA LYS A 144 6.70 17.67 11.97
C LYS A 144 7.74 16.90 11.16
N ILE A 145 8.47 16.04 11.87
CA ILE A 145 9.54 15.21 11.30
C ILE A 145 8.91 13.95 10.71
N ASP A 146 8.35 14.08 9.51
CA ASP A 146 7.82 12.98 8.71
C ASP A 146 8.37 13.13 7.29
N LEU A 147 9.04 12.10 6.76
CA LEU A 147 9.62 12.12 5.41
C LEU A 147 8.56 12.19 4.31
N LEU A 148 7.35 11.73 4.60
CA LEU A 148 6.21 11.91 3.74
C LEU A 148 5.48 13.24 4.03
N GLY A 149 5.92 14.07 4.99
CA GLY A 149 5.29 15.35 5.38
C GLY A 149 3.96 15.16 6.11
N ASP A 150 3.32 16.21 6.63
CA ASP A 150 2.10 16.03 7.44
C ASP A 150 0.79 16.27 6.69
N ILE A 151 0.87 16.72 5.44
CA ILE A 151 -0.26 16.80 4.51
C ILE A 151 -0.16 15.65 3.51
N ARG A 152 -1.25 14.92 3.36
CA ARG A 152 -1.34 13.63 2.69
C ARG A 152 -2.40 13.65 1.59
N GLY A 153 -2.12 13.01 0.48
CA GLY A 153 -3.14 12.54 -0.47
C GLY A 153 -3.54 11.10 -0.16
N VAL A 154 -4.44 10.57 -1.00
CA VAL A 154 -4.79 9.14 -1.01
C VAL A 154 -4.59 8.57 -2.39
N LEU A 155 -4.16 7.32 -2.42
CA LEU A 155 -4.09 6.48 -3.58
C LEU A 155 -5.06 5.31 -3.37
N VAL A 156 -5.92 5.04 -4.34
CA VAL A 156 -6.80 3.87 -4.35
C VAL A 156 -6.57 3.08 -5.62
N TRP A 157 -6.27 1.79 -5.47
CA TRP A 157 -6.08 0.85 -6.55
C TRP A 157 -7.30 -0.07 -6.67
N ASP A 158 -7.91 -0.10 -7.86
CA ASP A 158 -8.95 -1.06 -8.23
C ASP A 158 -8.29 -2.36 -8.72
N ALA A 159 -8.24 -3.37 -7.87
CA ALA A 159 -7.59 -4.65 -8.17
C ALA A 159 -8.34 -5.49 -9.23
N VAL A 160 -9.58 -5.14 -9.57
CA VAL A 160 -10.34 -5.79 -10.64
C VAL A 160 -10.04 -5.10 -11.98
N LYS A 161 -10.11 -3.77 -12.00
CA LYS A 161 -9.96 -2.98 -13.24
C LYS A 161 -8.51 -2.57 -13.53
N GLN A 162 -7.59 -2.83 -12.59
CA GLN A 162 -6.20 -2.36 -12.63
C GLN A 162 -6.11 -0.85 -12.89
N MET A 163 -6.92 -0.09 -12.14
CA MET A 163 -7.06 1.34 -12.31
C MET A 163 -6.64 2.09 -11.05
N LEU A 164 -5.84 3.13 -11.24
CA LEU A 164 -5.35 3.98 -10.17
C LEU A 164 -6.21 5.24 -10.04
N TYR A 165 -6.63 5.53 -8.82
CA TYR A 165 -7.20 6.80 -8.42
C TYR A 165 -6.24 7.48 -7.45
N VAL A 166 -5.90 8.75 -7.70
CA VAL A 166 -5.06 9.54 -6.79
C VAL A 166 -5.77 10.84 -6.51
N GLU A 167 -6.02 11.12 -5.24
CA GLU A 167 -6.66 12.36 -4.80
C GLU A 167 -5.76 13.10 -3.83
N ARG A 168 -5.77 14.42 -3.95
CA ARG A 168 -4.95 15.33 -3.15
C ARG A 168 -5.83 16.43 -2.56
N PRO A 169 -5.49 16.94 -1.36
CA PRO A 169 -6.17 18.10 -0.81
C PRO A 169 -5.96 19.33 -1.70
N GLU A 170 -6.98 20.19 -1.78
CA GLU A 170 -6.81 21.56 -2.26
C GLU A 170 -5.96 22.38 -1.29
N PRO A 171 -5.38 23.52 -1.72
CA PRO A 171 -4.54 24.38 -0.87
C PRO A 171 -5.19 24.81 0.46
N SER A 172 -6.52 24.85 0.55
CA SER A 172 -7.28 25.22 1.76
C SER A 172 -7.63 24.03 2.66
N GLN A 173 -7.32 22.80 2.26
CA GLN A 173 -7.69 21.57 2.96
C GLN A 173 -6.49 20.96 3.67
N ALA A 174 -6.66 20.59 4.94
CA ALA A 174 -5.62 19.93 5.72
C ALA A 174 -5.96 18.44 5.89
N TRP A 175 -5.53 17.62 4.95
CA TRP A 175 -5.66 16.15 5.06
C TRP A 175 -4.41 15.60 5.75
N THR A 176 -4.50 15.36 7.06
CA THR A 176 -3.33 14.98 7.86
C THR A 176 -3.17 13.48 8.04
N SER A 177 -4.26 12.73 7.94
CA SER A 177 -4.28 11.26 8.03
C SER A 177 -5.54 10.75 7.32
N PRO A 178 -5.66 11.01 6.00
CA PRO A 178 -6.91 10.80 5.30
C PRO A 178 -7.35 9.34 5.35
N VAL A 179 -8.66 9.16 5.52
CA VAL A 179 -9.32 7.85 5.57
C VAL A 179 -10.19 7.72 4.34
N VAL A 180 -10.25 6.52 3.77
CA VAL A 180 -11.13 6.21 2.64
C VAL A 180 -12.11 5.13 3.04
N ASP A 181 -13.36 5.26 2.60
CA ASP A 181 -14.44 4.31 2.82
C ASP A 181 -15.08 3.99 1.47
N ALA A 182 -15.20 2.70 1.16
CA ALA A 182 -15.80 2.20 -0.07
C ALA A 182 -17.20 1.64 0.23
N GLN A 183 -18.24 2.36 -0.16
CA GLN A 183 -19.63 1.95 0.08
C GLN A 183 -20.53 2.38 -1.08
N ASP A 184 -21.49 1.54 -1.46
CA ASP A 184 -22.51 1.82 -2.48
C ASP A 184 -21.93 2.29 -3.84
N GLY A 185 -20.79 1.75 -4.24
CA GLY A 185 -20.11 2.12 -5.48
C GLY A 185 -19.47 3.52 -5.44
N MET A 186 -19.22 4.07 -4.25
CA MET A 186 -18.56 5.35 -4.05
C MET A 186 -17.33 5.18 -3.15
N LEU A 187 -16.28 5.94 -3.44
CA LEU A 187 -15.17 6.15 -2.51
C LEU A 187 -15.39 7.49 -1.83
N ARG A 188 -15.53 7.47 -0.50
CA ARG A 188 -15.59 8.69 0.32
C ARG A 188 -14.25 8.90 0.98
N ILE A 189 -13.69 10.10 0.83
CA ILE A 189 -12.40 10.46 1.40
C ILE A 189 -12.64 11.49 2.49
N TYR A 190 -12.04 11.28 3.64
CA TYR A 190 -12.14 12.12 4.83
C TYR A 190 -10.76 12.64 5.16
N ALA A 191 -10.61 13.93 5.49
CA ALA A 191 -9.31 14.54 5.79
C ALA A 191 -8.52 13.84 6.92
N ASN A 192 -9.24 13.25 7.89
CA ASN A 192 -8.67 12.55 9.03
C ASN A 192 -9.72 11.64 9.71
N GLY A 193 -9.28 10.88 10.72
CA GLY A 193 -10.16 9.98 11.48
C GLY A 193 -11.25 10.68 12.31
N GLU A 194 -11.14 11.97 12.63
CA GLU A 194 -12.23 12.72 13.25
C GLU A 194 -13.34 13.03 12.23
N ALA A 195 -12.96 13.52 11.05
CA ALA A 195 -13.89 13.77 9.94
C ALA A 195 -14.65 12.48 9.56
N PHE A 196 -13.95 11.35 9.53
CA PHE A 196 -14.54 10.03 9.33
C PHE A 196 -15.61 9.68 10.39
N ARG A 197 -15.26 9.79 11.68
CA ARG A 197 -16.21 9.49 12.79
C ARG A 197 -17.46 10.38 12.77
N LEU A 198 -17.34 11.60 12.23
CA LEU A 198 -18.43 12.56 12.14
C LEU A 198 -19.17 12.49 10.78
N GLY A 199 -18.77 11.59 9.88
CA GLY A 199 -19.38 11.42 8.56
C GLY A 199 -19.18 12.63 7.62
N ARG A 200 -18.15 13.45 7.86
CA ARG A 200 -17.85 14.66 7.07
C ARG A 200 -16.78 14.35 6.04
N HIS A 201 -17.19 13.92 4.86
CA HIS A 201 -16.26 13.64 3.76
C HIS A 201 -15.84 14.94 3.05
N ASP A 202 -14.60 14.97 2.59
CA ASP A 202 -13.99 16.06 1.81
C ASP A 202 -14.14 15.82 0.29
N ARG A 203 -14.18 14.55 -0.12
CA ARG A 203 -14.35 14.12 -1.51
C ARG A 203 -15.22 12.89 -1.62
N VAL A 204 -15.88 12.78 -2.77
CA VAL A 204 -16.59 11.58 -3.20
C VAL A 204 -16.17 11.29 -4.64
N LEU A 205 -15.67 10.08 -4.88
CA LEU A 205 -15.41 9.58 -6.22
C LEU A 205 -16.48 8.57 -6.58
N LEU A 206 -17.09 8.76 -7.75
CA LEU A 206 -18.01 7.78 -8.32
C LEU A 206 -17.20 6.67 -8.97
N ILE A 207 -17.35 5.46 -8.48
CA ILE A 207 -16.74 4.29 -9.09
C ILE A 207 -17.65 3.84 -10.24
N PRO A 208 -17.14 3.69 -11.47
CA PRO A 208 -17.92 3.10 -12.53
C PRO A 208 -18.35 1.67 -12.12
N VAL A 209 -19.65 1.48 -11.89
CA VAL A 209 -20.24 0.16 -11.70
C VAL A 209 -20.15 -0.57 -13.04
N GLU A 210 -19.77 -1.84 -13.03
CA GLU A 210 -19.93 -2.67 -14.23
C GLU A 210 -21.41 -2.66 -14.59
N ARG A 211 -21.75 -2.18 -15.79
CA ARG A 211 -23.02 -2.57 -16.38
C ARG A 211 -22.82 -4.02 -16.73
N ASP A 212 -23.36 -4.92 -15.91
CA ASP A 212 -23.55 -6.31 -16.31
C ASP A 212 -24.21 -6.29 -17.69
N GLY A 213 -23.46 -6.72 -18.70
CA GLY A 213 -23.95 -6.82 -20.06
C GLY A 213 -25.16 -7.76 -20.06
N CYS A 214 -26.29 -7.25 -20.54
CA CYS A 214 -27.40 -8.07 -21.00
C CYS A 214 -26.96 -8.97 -22.17
#